data_AF-A0A969WI16-F1
#
_entry.id   AF-A0A969WI16-F1
#
_cell.length_a   1.000
_cell.length_b   1.000
_cell.length_c   1.000
_cell.angle_alpha   90.00
_cell.angle_beta   90.00
_cell.angle_gamma   90.00
#
_symmetry.space_group_name_H-M   'P 1'
#
loop_
_entity.id
_entity.type
_entity.pdbx_description
1 polymer ?
#
loop_
_entity_poly.entity_id
_entity_poly.type
_entity_poly.pdbx_seq_one_letter_code
_entity_poly.pdbx_strand_id
1 'polypeptide(L)'
;MSSFKNRIVGVLSVDSSVFEEVEHDESSLGQAALVVAVSSVLSAIGGGLLSSSLTTGFISILIWGFVSWLLFAAITYVIGAKLFHGDATMGQMLRVIGFAFAPSAFYILTFIPLVGIVIYMLVTAWLYFTVFIAARAGLDLDNGKTFWTVLIGYFVYLIGLGLVLSFVGALG
;
A
#
# COMPACT_ATOMS: atom_id res chain seq x y z
N MET A 1 10.47 21.18 -0.39
CA MET A 1 10.27 19.79 0.05
C MET A 1 9.78 19.81 1.48
N SER A 2 8.64 19.17 1.72
CA SER A 2 8.12 19.01 3.07
C SER A 2 8.94 17.98 3.85
N SER A 3 8.97 18.11 5.18
CA SER A 3 9.65 17.11 6.02
C SER A 3 8.94 15.75 5.93
N PHE A 4 9.66 14.65 6.18
CA PHE A 4 9.05 13.31 6.17
C PHE A 4 7.80 13.23 7.07
N LYS A 5 7.83 13.85 8.25
CA LYS A 5 6.67 13.94 9.14
C LYS A 5 5.46 14.61 8.47
N ASN A 6 5.69 15.73 7.78
CA ASN A 6 4.61 16.45 7.09
C ASN A 6 4.03 15.61 5.95
N ARG A 7 4.87 14.86 5.23
CA ARG A 7 4.41 13.91 4.20
C ARG A 7 3.52 12.83 4.79
N ILE A 8 3.92 12.24 5.92
CA ILE A 8 3.09 11.23 6.60
C ILE A 8 1.74 11.82 7.02
N VAL A 9 1.72 12.99 7.65
CA VAL A 9 0.46 13.64 8.02
C VAL A 9 -0.40 13.90 6.80
N GLY A 10 0.19 14.41 5.72
CA GLY A 10 -0.51 14.72 4.48
C GLY A 10 -1.14 13.50 3.82
N VAL A 11 -0.42 12.39 3.69
CA VAL A 11 -0.98 11.17 3.09
C VAL A 11 -2.02 10.48 3.98
N LEU A 12 -1.89 10.61 5.31
CA LEU A 12 -2.93 10.18 6.24
C LEU A 12 -4.19 11.06 6.12
N SER A 13 -4.04 12.38 5.96
CA SER A 13 -5.17 13.27 5.66
C SER A 13 -5.67 13.19 4.21
N VAL A 14 -5.05 12.32 3.39
CA VAL A 14 -5.39 12.13 1.96
C VAL A 14 -5.26 13.42 1.15
N ASP A 15 -4.21 14.20 1.43
CA ASP A 15 -3.87 15.42 0.69
C ASP A 15 -3.20 15.04 -0.64
N SER A 16 -3.86 15.35 -1.76
CA SER A 16 -3.36 15.04 -3.11
C SER A 16 -2.03 15.70 -3.41
N SER A 17 -1.79 16.91 -2.88
CA SER A 17 -0.56 17.66 -3.13
C SER A 17 0.69 16.94 -2.59
N VAL A 18 0.53 16.14 -1.54
CA VAL A 18 1.64 15.34 -0.98
C VAL A 18 1.94 14.13 -1.85
N PHE A 19 0.93 13.54 -2.48
CA PHE A 19 1.16 12.46 -3.45
C PHE A 19 1.92 12.96 -4.68
N GLU A 20 1.53 14.11 -5.23
CA GLU A 20 2.25 14.79 -6.31
C GLU A 20 3.70 15.16 -5.89
N GLU A 21 3.90 15.61 -4.64
CA GLU A 21 5.24 15.91 -4.13
C GLU A 21 6.15 14.68 -4.12
N VAL A 22 5.69 13.55 -3.56
CA VAL A 22 6.50 12.33 -3.47
C VAL A 22 6.67 11.64 -4.82
N GLU A 23 5.72 11.84 -5.73
CA GLU A 23 5.82 11.41 -7.12
C GLU A 23 7.02 12.04 -7.84
N HIS A 24 7.29 13.32 -7.63
CA HIS A 24 8.42 14.00 -8.27
C HIS A 24 9.73 13.90 -7.47
N ASP A 25 9.68 13.50 -6.20
CA ASP A 25 10.88 13.36 -5.36
C ASP A 25 11.47 11.93 -5.40
N GLU A 26 12.49 11.70 -6.23
CA GLU A 26 13.13 10.38 -6.35
C GLU A 26 13.78 9.90 -5.06
N SER A 27 14.21 10.83 -4.18
CA SER A 27 14.80 10.49 -2.89
C SER A 27 13.78 9.92 -1.89
N SER A 28 12.48 10.04 -2.19
CA SER A 28 11.41 9.57 -1.33
C SER A 28 11.15 8.05 -1.41
N LEU A 29 11.79 7.31 -2.33
CA LEU A 29 11.60 5.86 -2.42
C LEU A 29 11.99 5.12 -1.13
N GLY A 30 13.07 5.54 -0.48
CA GLY A 30 13.46 4.99 0.82
C GLY A 30 12.46 5.32 1.93
N GLN A 31 11.82 6.49 1.87
CA GLN A 31 10.76 6.89 2.79
C GLN A 31 9.50 6.04 2.58
N ALA A 32 9.10 5.80 1.33
CA ALA A 32 7.98 4.93 0.98
C ALA A 32 8.22 3.49 1.47
N ALA A 33 9.43 2.95 1.28
CA ALA A 33 9.82 1.65 1.80
C ALA A 33 9.74 1.59 3.33
N LEU A 34 10.15 2.66 4.03
CA LEU A 34 10.04 2.75 5.48
C LEU A 34 8.57 2.76 5.94
N VAL A 35 7.69 3.50 5.24
CA VAL A 35 6.24 3.50 5.51
C VAL A 35 5.67 2.10 5.39
N VAL A 36 5.99 1.39 4.30
CA VAL A 36 5.52 0.02 4.07
C VAL A 36 6.02 -0.92 5.15
N ALA A 37 7.31 -0.86 5.50
CA ALA A 37 7.90 -1.71 6.53
C ALA A 37 7.22 -1.49 7.89
N VAL A 38 7.10 -0.24 8.34
CA VAL A 38 6.45 0.11 9.60
C VAL A 38 4.99 -0.33 9.60
N SER A 39 4.25 -0.02 8.53
CA SER A 39 2.83 -0.34 8.44
C SER A 39 2.58 -1.85 8.42
N SER A 40 3.45 -2.63 7.77
CA SER A 40 3.36 -4.10 7.72
C SER A 40 3.55 -4.71 9.11
N VAL A 41 4.53 -4.22 9.87
CA VAL A 41 4.80 -4.69 11.24
C VAL A 41 3.63 -4.34 12.16
N LEU A 42 3.14 -3.10 12.12
CA LEU A 42 2.02 -2.65 12.94
C LEU A 42 0.72 -3.41 12.61
N SER A 43 0.47 -3.66 11.32
CA SER A 43 -0.67 -4.48 10.88
C SER A 43 -0.59 -5.90 11.40
N ALA A 44 0.59 -6.52 11.35
CA ALA A 44 0.79 -7.87 11.84
C ALA A 44 0.62 -8.00 13.36
N ILE A 45 1.02 -6.97 14.12
CA ILE A 45 0.77 -6.88 15.57
C ILE A 45 -0.74 -6.87 15.84
N GLY A 46 -1.49 -6.00 15.16
CA GLY A 46 -2.94 -5.90 15.35
C GLY A 46 -3.72 -7.14 14.92
N GLY A 47 -3.21 -7.87 13.92
CA GLY A 47 -3.76 -9.15 13.46
C GLY A 47 -3.36 -10.35 14.33
N GLY A 48 -2.55 -10.18 15.38
CA GLY A 48 -2.12 -11.26 16.26
C GLY A 48 -1.13 -12.25 15.62
N LEU A 49 -0.44 -11.88 14.55
CA LEU A 49 0.41 -12.76 13.74
C LEU A 49 1.82 -13.02 14.33
N LEU A 50 2.12 -12.54 15.55
CA LEU A 50 3.45 -12.67 16.19
C LEU A 50 3.61 -13.92 17.08
N SER A 51 2.95 -15.04 16.77
CA SER A 51 2.63 -16.07 17.77
C SER A 51 3.60 -17.26 17.96
N SER A 52 4.81 -17.31 17.39
CA SER A 52 5.71 -18.46 17.69
C SER A 52 7.21 -18.26 17.51
N SER A 53 7.67 -17.32 16.68
CA SER A 53 9.10 -16.97 16.58
C SER A 53 9.25 -15.53 16.14
N LEU A 54 9.78 -14.69 17.04
CA LEU A 54 9.89 -13.25 16.83
C LEU A 54 10.78 -12.91 15.62
N THR A 55 11.82 -13.70 15.36
CA THR A 55 12.79 -13.45 14.29
C THR A 55 12.31 -13.92 12.92
N THR A 56 11.85 -15.17 12.81
CA THR A 56 11.35 -15.69 11.53
C THR A 56 10.02 -15.05 11.15
N GLY A 57 9.12 -14.81 12.12
CA GLY A 57 7.87 -14.10 11.89
C GLY A 57 8.08 -12.66 11.41
N PHE A 58 8.99 -11.92 12.04
CA PHE A 58 9.29 -10.53 11.65
C PHE A 58 9.84 -10.43 10.22
N ILE A 59 10.80 -11.28 9.87
CA ILE A 59 11.37 -11.30 8.51
C ILE A 59 10.28 -11.65 7.48
N SER A 60 9.46 -12.67 7.76
CA SER A 60 8.35 -13.03 6.88
C SER A 60 7.35 -11.88 6.71
N ILE A 61 6.99 -11.16 7.78
CA ILE A 61 6.09 -10.00 7.72
C ILE A 61 6.66 -8.91 6.80
N LEU A 62 7.95 -8.58 6.94
CA LEU A 62 8.58 -7.57 6.09
C LEU A 62 8.63 -8.01 4.63
N ILE A 63 9.03 -9.26 4.36
CA ILE A 63 9.06 -9.80 3.00
C ILE A 63 7.66 -9.73 2.37
N TRP A 64 6.63 -10.18 3.08
CA TRP A 64 5.25 -10.13 2.58
C TRP A 64 4.73 -8.71 2.39
N GLY A 65 5.11 -7.77 3.27
CA GLY A 65 4.82 -6.35 3.14
C GLY A 65 5.40 -5.75 1.86
N PHE A 66 6.70 -5.98 1.63
CA PHE A 66 7.38 -5.51 0.42
C PHE A 66 6.85 -6.18 -0.84
N VAL A 67 6.64 -7.50 -0.84
CA VAL A 67 6.06 -8.22 -1.99
C VAL A 67 4.67 -7.66 -2.32
N SER A 68 3.83 -7.44 -1.30
CA SER A 68 2.49 -6.89 -1.51
C SER A 68 2.52 -5.49 -2.11
N TRP A 69 3.37 -4.61 -1.57
CA TRP A 69 3.54 -3.25 -2.08
C TRP A 69 4.10 -3.22 -3.51
N LEU A 70 5.19 -3.95 -3.77
CA LEU A 70 5.80 -4.00 -5.11
C LEU A 70 4.84 -4.57 -6.15
N LEU A 71 4.13 -5.65 -5.79
CA LEU A 71 3.16 -6.29 -6.67
C LEU A 71 1.99 -5.35 -6.97
N PHE A 72 1.41 -4.73 -5.94
CA PHE A 72 0.27 -3.85 -6.11
C PHE A 72 0.64 -2.56 -6.89
N ALA A 73 1.80 -1.96 -6.60
CA ALA A 73 2.30 -0.82 -7.35
C ALA A 73 2.55 -1.16 -8.83
N ALA A 74 3.16 -2.31 -9.11
CA ALA A 74 3.41 -2.77 -10.48
C ALA A 74 2.11 -3.03 -11.24
N ILE A 75 1.15 -3.71 -10.62
CA ILE A 75 -0.16 -4.00 -11.23
C ILE A 75 -0.91 -2.69 -11.52
N THR A 76 -0.99 -1.79 -10.54
CA THR A 76 -1.69 -0.51 -10.69
C THR A 76 -1.03 0.35 -11.77
N TYR A 77 0.30 0.39 -11.81
CA TYR A 77 1.06 1.04 -12.88
C TYR A 77 0.73 0.44 -14.25
N VAL A 78 0.83 -0.89 -14.41
CA VAL A 78 0.60 -1.55 -15.70
C VAL A 78 -0.83 -1.31 -16.19
N ILE A 79 -1.83 -1.43 -15.32
CA ILE A 79 -3.22 -1.21 -15.70
C ILE A 79 -3.44 0.27 -16.03
N GLY A 80 -3.05 1.18 -15.15
CA GLY A 80 -3.26 2.62 -15.34
C GLY A 80 -2.56 3.15 -16.59
N ALA A 81 -1.27 2.85 -16.73
CA ALA A 81 -0.46 3.35 -17.85
C ALA A 81 -0.82 2.67 -19.18
N LYS A 82 -1.05 1.35 -19.21
CA LYS A 82 -1.30 0.65 -20.48
C LYS A 82 -2.76 0.60 -20.92
N LEU A 83 -3.69 0.45 -19.98
CA LEU A 83 -5.12 0.32 -20.31
C LEU A 83 -5.81 1.69 -20.36
N PHE A 84 -5.38 2.63 -19.51
CA PHE A 84 -6.04 3.92 -19.35
C PHE A 84 -5.17 5.12 -19.79
N HIS A 85 -3.97 4.84 -20.31
CA HIS A 85 -3.02 5.83 -20.81
C HIS A 85 -2.59 6.87 -19.76
N GLY A 86 -2.44 6.44 -18.50
CA GLY A 86 -1.87 7.27 -17.45
C GLY A 86 -0.39 7.60 -17.70
N ASP A 87 0.02 8.79 -17.33
CA ASP A 87 1.40 9.27 -17.50
C ASP A 87 2.17 9.08 -16.19
N ALA A 88 2.89 7.97 -16.10
CA ALA A 88 3.70 7.65 -14.95
C ALA A 88 4.85 6.74 -15.32
N THR A 89 5.82 6.67 -14.44
CA THR A 89 6.85 5.64 -14.40
C THR A 89 6.59 4.68 -13.24
N MET A 90 7.16 3.49 -13.34
CA MET A 90 7.12 2.52 -12.25
C MET A 90 7.69 3.10 -10.94
N GLY A 91 8.74 3.93 -11.03
CA GLY A 91 9.36 4.57 -9.86
C GLY A 91 8.45 5.60 -9.17
N GLN A 92 7.68 6.37 -9.94
CA GLN A 92 6.65 7.29 -9.41
C GLN A 92 5.58 6.49 -8.66
N MET A 93 5.04 5.45 -9.28
CA MET A 93 3.99 4.62 -8.68
C MET A 93 4.45 3.88 -7.42
N LEU A 94 5.69 3.39 -7.38
CA LEU A 94 6.24 2.80 -6.17
C LEU A 94 6.21 3.77 -4.99
N ARG A 95 6.68 5.00 -5.19
CA ARG A 95 6.71 6.05 -4.14
C ARG A 95 5.30 6.39 -3.68
N VAL A 96 4.43 6.75 -4.62
CA VAL A 96 3.06 7.19 -4.35
C VAL A 96 2.25 6.12 -3.63
N ILE A 97 2.28 4.87 -4.12
CA ILE A 97 1.57 3.74 -3.50
C ILE A 97 2.21 3.37 -2.15
N GLY A 98 3.54 3.46 -2.00
CA GLY A 98 4.19 3.12 -0.73
C GLY A 98 3.82 4.08 0.40
N PHE A 99 3.70 5.38 0.09
CA PHE A 99 3.12 6.34 1.02
C PHE A 99 1.62 6.10 1.27
N ALA A 100 0.86 5.69 0.25
CA ALA A 100 -0.57 5.40 0.38
C ALA A 100 -0.86 4.21 1.33
N PHE A 101 0.14 3.39 1.66
CA PHE A 101 0.00 2.31 2.64
C PHE A 101 0.02 2.80 4.10
N ALA A 102 0.35 4.07 4.37
CA ALA A 102 0.43 4.62 5.72
C ALA A 102 -0.83 4.37 6.60
N PRO A 103 -2.07 4.47 6.10
CA PRO A 103 -3.27 4.14 6.88
C PRO A 103 -3.26 2.72 7.46
N SER A 104 -2.64 1.75 6.78
CA SER A 104 -2.60 0.36 7.26
C SER A 104 -1.85 0.20 8.57
N ALA A 105 -0.97 1.14 8.95
CA ALA A 105 -0.37 1.18 10.28
C ALA A 105 -1.41 1.16 11.42
N PHE A 106 -2.61 1.70 11.19
CA PHE A 106 -3.69 1.73 12.16
C PHE A 106 -4.39 0.38 12.36
N TYR A 107 -4.09 -0.63 11.53
CA TYR A 107 -4.50 -2.00 11.81
C TYR A 107 -3.93 -2.52 13.12
N ILE A 108 -2.87 -1.91 13.68
CA ILE A 108 -2.44 -2.24 15.05
C ILE A 108 -3.60 -2.20 16.05
N LEU A 109 -4.58 -1.32 15.87
CA LEU A 109 -5.70 -1.17 16.79
C LEU A 109 -6.74 -2.30 16.69
N THR A 110 -6.60 -3.24 15.75
CA THR A 110 -7.57 -4.34 15.56
C THR A 110 -7.46 -5.46 16.60
N PHE A 111 -6.47 -5.41 17.50
CA PHE A 111 -6.35 -6.41 18.59
C PHE A 111 -7.53 -6.36 19.58
N ILE A 112 -8.30 -5.27 19.61
CA ILE A 112 -9.41 -5.07 20.55
C ILE A 112 -10.59 -5.98 20.16
N PRO A 113 -11.05 -6.90 21.03
CA PRO A 113 -12.20 -7.77 20.72
C PRO A 113 -13.45 -6.95 20.40
N LEU A 114 -14.26 -7.41 19.43
CA LEU A 114 -15.49 -6.79 18.90
C LEU A 114 -15.29 -5.43 18.20
N VAL A 115 -14.52 -4.51 18.78
CA VAL A 115 -14.21 -3.19 18.20
C VAL A 115 -13.21 -3.31 17.03
N GLY A 116 -12.30 -4.28 17.10
CA GLY A 116 -11.28 -4.49 16.09
C GLY A 116 -11.83 -4.78 14.70
N ILE A 117 -13.01 -5.41 14.60
CA ILE A 117 -13.69 -5.63 13.31
C ILE A 117 -14.14 -4.30 12.70
N VAL A 118 -14.70 -3.41 13.52
CA VAL A 118 -15.12 -2.07 13.06
C VAL A 118 -13.91 -1.25 12.65
N ILE A 119 -12.85 -1.25 13.45
CA ILE A 119 -11.58 -0.57 13.14
C ILE A 119 -11.01 -1.10 11.83
N TYR A 120 -10.97 -2.42 11.66
CA TYR A 120 -10.47 -3.04 10.43
C TYR A 120 -11.23 -2.50 9.22
N MET A 121 -12.57 -2.55 9.23
CA MET A 121 -13.39 -2.03 8.13
C MET A 121 -13.13 -0.55 7.83
N LEU A 122 -13.02 0.29 8.88
CA LEU A 122 -12.75 1.73 8.72
C LEU A 122 -11.36 1.99 8.14
N VAL A 123 -10.32 1.32 8.65
CA VAL A 123 -8.94 1.44 8.16
C VAL A 123 -8.82 0.90 6.74
N THR A 124 -9.52 -0.20 6.41
CA THR A 124 -9.58 -0.73 5.05
C THR A 124 -10.22 0.25 4.08
N ALA A 125 -11.37 0.83 4.44
CA ALA A 125 -12.03 1.85 3.61
C ALA A 125 -11.14 3.08 3.41
N TRP A 126 -10.49 3.54 4.48
CA TRP A 126 -9.53 4.65 4.41
C TRP A 126 -8.34 4.32 3.51
N LEU A 127 -7.74 3.13 3.66
CA LEU A 127 -6.62 2.68 2.83
C LEU A 127 -6.99 2.67 1.34
N TYR A 128 -8.15 2.11 0.96
CA TYR A 128 -8.56 2.10 -0.44
C TYR A 128 -8.86 3.49 -0.98
N PHE A 129 -9.44 4.37 -0.16
CA PHE A 129 -9.64 5.76 -0.54
C PHE A 129 -8.30 6.49 -0.75
N THR A 130 -7.34 6.29 0.15
CA THR A 130 -5.99 6.83 0.02
C THR A 130 -5.28 6.31 -1.22
N VAL A 131 -5.36 5.00 -1.50
CA VAL A 131 -4.83 4.38 -2.71
C VAL A 131 -5.48 4.94 -3.97
N PHE A 132 -6.78 5.21 -3.95
CA PHE A 132 -7.48 5.84 -5.08
C PHE A 132 -6.92 7.24 -5.36
N ILE A 133 -6.80 8.09 -4.35
CA ILE A 133 -6.26 9.45 -4.52
C ILE A 133 -4.79 9.41 -4.96
N ALA A 134 -4.01 8.51 -4.36
CA ALA A 134 -2.61 8.28 -4.73
C ALA A 134 -2.48 7.81 -6.19
N ALA A 135 -3.23 6.79 -6.61
CA ALA A 135 -3.20 6.31 -7.99
C ALA A 135 -3.71 7.36 -8.99
N ARG A 136 -4.67 8.19 -8.60
CA ARG A 136 -5.13 9.31 -9.41
C ARG A 136 -4.02 10.33 -9.65
N ALA A 137 -3.37 10.77 -8.58
CA ALA A 137 -2.26 11.72 -8.65
C ALA A 137 -1.09 11.13 -9.45
N GLY A 138 -0.62 9.95 -9.05
CA GLY A 138 0.58 9.33 -9.62
C GLY A 138 0.45 8.82 -11.06
N LEU A 139 -0.76 8.68 -11.61
CA LEU A 139 -0.99 8.30 -13.02
C LEU A 139 -1.58 9.44 -13.85
N ASP A 140 -1.84 10.60 -13.25
CA ASP A 140 -2.56 11.72 -13.85
C ASP A 140 -3.87 11.29 -14.56
N LEU A 141 -4.70 10.54 -13.83
CA LEU A 141 -5.97 10.01 -14.34
C LEU A 141 -7.18 10.81 -13.86
N ASP A 142 -8.26 10.75 -14.64
CA ASP A 142 -9.58 11.18 -14.16
C ASP A 142 -10.18 10.14 -13.20
N ASN A 143 -11.18 10.56 -12.40
CA ASN A 143 -11.80 9.70 -11.39
C ASN A 143 -12.36 8.38 -11.95
N GLY A 144 -12.89 8.37 -13.18
CA GLY A 144 -13.48 7.19 -13.79
C GLY A 144 -12.40 6.17 -14.15
N LYS A 145 -11.34 6.61 -14.81
CA LYS A 145 -10.18 5.77 -15.13
C LYS A 145 -9.45 5.29 -13.89
N THR A 146 -9.28 6.15 -12.88
CA THR A 146 -8.70 5.75 -11.60
C THR A 146 -9.54 4.67 -10.93
N PHE A 147 -10.86 4.82 -10.91
CA PHE A 147 -11.76 3.85 -10.28
C PHE A 147 -11.57 2.46 -10.90
N TRP A 148 -11.61 2.36 -12.23
CA TRP A 148 -11.40 1.10 -12.92
C TRP A 148 -9.96 0.57 -12.78
N THR A 149 -8.96 1.45 -12.78
CA THR A 149 -7.56 1.06 -12.55
C THR A 149 -7.38 0.39 -11.19
N VAL A 150 -7.88 1.01 -10.13
CA VAL A 150 -7.77 0.49 -8.76
C VAL A 150 -8.62 -0.77 -8.59
N LEU A 151 -9.84 -0.79 -9.14
CA LEU A 151 -10.74 -1.94 -9.04
C LEU A 151 -10.16 -3.18 -9.75
N ILE A 152 -9.76 -3.04 -11.02
CA ILE A 152 -9.14 -4.14 -11.77
C ILE A 152 -7.82 -4.52 -11.12
N GLY A 153 -7.02 -3.53 -10.71
CA GLY A 153 -5.74 -3.76 -10.04
C GLY A 153 -5.87 -4.55 -8.76
N TYR A 154 -6.91 -4.30 -7.97
CA TYR A 154 -7.21 -5.07 -6.77
C TYR A 154 -7.51 -6.55 -7.08
N PHE A 155 -8.38 -6.84 -8.05
CA PHE A 155 -8.68 -8.23 -8.42
C PHE A 155 -7.47 -8.96 -9.01
N VAL A 156 -6.69 -8.30 -9.86
CA VAL A 156 -5.45 -8.86 -10.41
C VAL A 156 -4.42 -9.09 -9.30
N TYR A 157 -4.34 -8.19 -8.32
CA TYR A 157 -3.49 -8.34 -7.14
C TYR A 157 -3.90 -9.55 -6.30
N LEU A 158 -5.20 -9.78 -6.06
CA LEU A 158 -5.67 -10.96 -5.33
C LEU A 158 -5.27 -12.27 -6.03
N ILE A 159 -5.40 -12.33 -7.36
CA ILE A 159 -4.96 -13.49 -8.15
C ILE A 159 -3.45 -13.65 -8.04
N GLY A 160 -2.68 -12.57 -8.23
CA GLY A 160 -1.22 -12.57 -8.14
C GLY A 160 -0.72 -13.04 -6.78
N LEU A 161 -1.31 -12.53 -5.69
CA LEU A 161 -1.00 -12.94 -4.32
C LEU A 161 -1.33 -14.42 -4.10
N GLY A 162 -2.48 -14.89 -4.58
CA GLY A 162 -2.88 -16.30 -4.51
C GLY A 162 -1.86 -17.23 -5.17
N LEU A 163 -1.37 -16.86 -6.36
CA LEU A 163 -0.32 -17.61 -7.08
C LEU A 163 1.00 -17.65 -6.30
N VAL A 164 1.43 -16.52 -5.73
CA VAL A 164 2.64 -16.47 -4.89
C VAL A 164 2.49 -17.38 -3.67
N LEU A 165 1.33 -17.35 -3.00
CA LEU A 165 1.04 -18.21 -1.85
C LEU A 165 1.03 -19.70 -2.23
N SER A 166 0.40 -20.09 -3.34
CA SER A 166 0.41 -21.47 -3.82
C SER A 166 1.82 -21.97 -4.13
N PHE A 167 2.66 -21.12 -4.74
CA PHE A 167 4.04 -21.47 -5.05
C PHE A 167 4.88 -21.66 -3.78
N VAL A 168 4.77 -20.75 -2.80
CA VAL A 168 5.48 -20.87 -1.51
C VAL A 168 5.03 -22.12 -0.76
N GLY A 169 3.72 -22.42 -0.76
CA GLY A 169 3.18 -23.63 -0.15
C GLY A 169 3.64 -24.93 -0.81
N ALA A 170 3.98 -24.91 -2.10
CA ALA A 170 4.51 -26.07 -2.82
C ALA A 170 6.01 -26.32 -2.58
N LEU A 171 6.74 -25.36 -2.00
CA LEU A 171 8.17 -25.46 -1.70
C LEU A 171 8.46 -25.97 -0.27
N GLY A 172 7.44 -26.06 0.60
CA GLY A 172 7.54 -26.56 1.98
C GLY A 172 6.94 -27.94 2.13
#